data_AF-A0A380AQN6-F1
#
_entry.id   AF-A0A380AQN6-F1
#
_cell.length_a   1.000
_cell.length_b   1.000
_cell.length_c   1.000
_cell.angle_alpha   90.00
_cell.angle_beta   90.00
_cell.angle_gamma   90.00
#
_symmetry.space_group_name_H-M   'P 1'
#
loop_
_entity.id
_entity.type
_entity.pdbx_description
1 polymer ?
#
loop_
_entity_poly.entity_id
_entity_poly.type
_entity_poly.pdbx_seq_one_letter_code
_entity_poly.pdbx_strand_id
1 'polypeptide(L)'
;MKLFIYDHCPFCVKARMIFGLKNLPVRLVTLLNDDEATPIGMIGKKMAPILQKDDGSYLPESMDIVHYVDQLDGNPLLTGKTNPAIAEWLQRVGSYSLNLLLPRFANADFEEFATAAARQYFTDKKQASIGDFSTHLADSADLIAQLEADLQVLSG
;
A
#
# COMPACT_ATOMS: atom_id res chain seq x y z
N MET A 1 -9.31 -16.61 6.59
CA MET A 1 -9.18 -15.14 6.46
C MET A 1 -9.25 -14.67 5.01
N LYS A 2 -9.81 -13.47 4.76
CA LYS A 2 -9.74 -12.75 3.47
C LYS A 2 -9.11 -11.37 3.67
N LEU A 3 -8.30 -10.91 2.72
CA LEU A 3 -7.68 -9.59 2.76
C LEU A 3 -8.12 -8.76 1.55
N PHE A 4 -8.87 -7.69 1.81
CA PHE A 4 -9.34 -6.75 0.79
C PHE A 4 -8.27 -5.70 0.54
N ILE A 5 -7.87 -5.52 -0.72
CA ILE A 5 -6.67 -4.75 -1.10
C ILE A 5 -6.87 -3.89 -2.34
N TYR A 6 -5.93 -2.95 -2.50
CA TYR A 6 -5.48 -2.45 -3.80
C TYR A 6 -4.02 -2.92 -3.97
N ASP A 7 -3.65 -3.48 -5.11
CA ASP A 7 -2.31 -4.05 -5.31
C ASP A 7 -1.20 -2.99 -5.27
N HIS A 8 -1.46 -1.78 -5.81
CA HIS A 8 -0.50 -0.66 -5.74
C HIS A 8 -0.27 -0.12 -4.32
N CYS A 9 -1.13 -0.46 -3.36
CA CYS A 9 -1.16 0.20 -2.06
C CYS A 9 -0.07 -0.35 -1.11
N PRO A 10 0.89 0.48 -0.65
CA PRO A 10 1.97 0.01 0.22
C PRO A 10 1.47 -0.49 1.58
N PHE A 11 0.34 0.02 2.08
CA PHE A 11 -0.28 -0.49 3.30
C PHE A 11 -0.87 -1.90 3.09
N CYS A 12 -1.41 -2.18 1.90
CA CYS A 12 -1.88 -3.53 1.55
C CYS A 12 -0.71 -4.51 1.43
N VAL A 13 0.43 -4.06 0.87
CA VAL A 13 1.67 -4.84 0.85
C VAL A 13 2.11 -5.19 2.27
N LYS A 14 2.16 -4.24 3.21
CA LYS A 14 2.49 -4.52 4.63
C LYS A 14 1.62 -5.63 5.22
N ALA A 15 0.31 -5.54 5.04
CA ALA A 15 -0.62 -6.55 5.54
C ALA A 15 -0.44 -7.93 4.88
N ARG A 16 -0.03 -7.99 3.60
CA ARG A 16 0.29 -9.24 2.89
C ARG A 16 1.58 -9.89 3.38
N MET A 17 2.60 -9.08 3.72
CA MET A 17 3.93 -9.59 4.08
C MET A 17 3.89 -10.60 5.23
N ILE A 18 3.10 -10.33 6.29
CA ILE A 18 3.08 -11.22 7.46
C ILE A 18 2.52 -12.61 7.14
N PHE A 19 1.54 -12.71 6.24
CA PHE A 19 1.02 -14.00 5.79
C PHE A 19 2.08 -14.80 5.05
N GLY A 20 2.84 -14.15 4.16
CA GLY A 20 3.96 -14.78 3.47
C GLY A 20 5.06 -15.24 4.41
N LEU A 21 5.48 -14.38 5.35
CA LEU A 21 6.52 -14.69 6.33
C LEU A 21 6.15 -15.86 7.25
N LYS A 22 4.88 -15.96 7.67
CA LYS A 22 4.38 -17.06 8.51
C LYS A 22 3.88 -18.27 7.71
N ASN A 23 3.99 -18.24 6.37
CA ASN A 23 3.45 -19.26 5.48
C ASN A 23 1.96 -19.57 5.74
N LEU A 24 1.18 -18.53 6.04
CA LEU A 24 -0.25 -18.62 6.33
C LEU A 24 -1.06 -18.34 5.06
N PRO A 25 -2.10 -19.15 4.76
CA PRO A 25 -2.95 -18.90 3.61
C PRO A 25 -3.83 -17.66 3.86
N VAL A 26 -3.97 -16.83 2.84
CA VAL A 26 -4.94 -15.73 2.83
C VAL A 26 -5.54 -15.59 1.44
N ARG A 27 -6.86 -15.41 1.38
CA ARG A 27 -7.54 -15.09 0.12
C ARG A 27 -7.46 -13.59 -0.12
N LEU A 28 -6.74 -13.18 -1.15
CA LEU A 28 -6.73 -11.78 -1.59
C LEU A 28 -8.03 -11.46 -2.36
N VAL A 29 -8.57 -10.27 -2.10
CA VAL A 29 -9.74 -9.74 -2.81
C VAL A 29 -9.40 -8.32 -3.24
N THR A 30 -9.12 -8.12 -4.52
CA THR A 30 -8.86 -6.78 -5.05
C THR A 30 -10.19 -6.04 -5.22
N LEU A 31 -10.28 -4.85 -4.64
CA LEU A 31 -11.42 -3.95 -4.81
C LEU A 31 -11.14 -3.00 -5.97
N LEU A 32 -12.17 -2.64 -6.74
CA LEU A 32 -12.03 -1.52 -7.68
C LEU A 32 -11.74 -0.22 -6.92
N ASN A 33 -10.91 0.65 -7.48
CA ASN A 33 -10.48 1.84 -6.77
C ASN A 33 -11.61 2.85 -6.52
N ASP A 34 -12.66 2.82 -7.34
CA ASP A 34 -13.89 3.61 -7.18
C ASP A 34 -14.96 2.93 -6.32
N ASP A 35 -14.75 1.68 -5.87
CA ASP A 35 -15.67 1.02 -4.95
C ASP A 35 -15.54 1.60 -3.53
N GLU A 36 -16.45 2.52 -3.20
CA GLU A 36 -16.58 3.07 -1.85
C GLU A 36 -17.52 2.22 -0.99
N ALA A 37 -18.56 1.63 -1.59
CA ALA A 37 -19.64 0.97 -0.88
C ALA A 37 -19.15 -0.25 -0.08
N THR A 38 -18.30 -1.08 -0.69
CA THR A 38 -17.78 -2.29 -0.04
C THR A 38 -16.98 -1.97 1.23
N PRO A 39 -15.90 -1.15 1.19
CA PRO A 39 -15.13 -0.86 2.40
C PRO A 39 -15.95 -0.05 3.43
N ILE A 40 -16.84 0.85 3.00
CA ILE A 40 -17.74 1.55 3.93
C ILE A 40 -18.68 0.57 4.64
N GLY A 41 -19.23 -0.42 3.95
CA GLY A 41 -20.06 -1.46 4.56
C GLY A 41 -19.31 -2.36 5.55
N MET A 42 -17.99 -2.49 5.41
CA MET A 42 -17.16 -3.31 6.30
C MET A 42 -16.72 -2.56 7.57
N ILE A 43 -16.27 -1.31 7.41
CA ILE A 43 -15.55 -0.57 8.46
C ILE A 43 -15.99 0.91 8.60
N GLY A 44 -17.05 1.33 7.90
CA GLY A 44 -17.61 2.68 7.96
C GLY A 44 -16.86 3.75 7.17
N LYS A 45 -15.76 3.43 6.49
CA LYS A 45 -14.97 4.36 5.66
C LYS A 45 -14.31 3.66 4.47
N LYS A 46 -14.10 4.39 3.37
CA LYS A 46 -13.36 3.89 2.20
C LYS A 46 -11.86 3.79 2.52
N MET A 47 -11.37 2.58 2.81
CA MET A 47 -9.97 2.34 3.14
C MET A 47 -9.58 0.89 2.85
N ALA A 48 -8.31 0.66 2.54
CA ALA A 48 -7.68 -0.65 2.44
C ALA A 48 -6.26 -0.57 3.05
N PRO A 49 -5.72 -1.67 3.61
CA PRO A 49 -6.28 -3.03 3.65
C PRO A 49 -7.39 -3.21 4.69
N ILE A 50 -8.21 -4.25 4.49
CA ILE A 50 -9.18 -4.74 5.47
C ILE A 50 -9.05 -6.26 5.56
N LEU A 51 -8.78 -6.79 6.75
CA LEU A 51 -8.80 -8.23 7.02
C LEU A 51 -10.19 -8.65 7.48
N GLN A 52 -10.80 -9.63 6.81
CA GLN A 52 -11.90 -10.41 7.37
C GLN A 52 -11.33 -11.63 8.11
N LYS A 53 -11.55 -11.65 9.42
CA LYS A 53 -11.18 -12.75 10.32
C LYS A 53 -12.08 -13.97 10.11
N ASP A 54 -11.70 -15.10 10.69
CA ASP A 54 -12.46 -16.36 10.55
C ASP A 54 -13.83 -16.32 11.24
N ASP A 55 -13.99 -15.47 12.26
CA ASP A 55 -15.28 -15.18 12.90
C ASP A 55 -16.20 -14.24 12.09
N GLY A 56 -15.73 -13.80 10.91
CA GLY A 56 -16.44 -12.88 10.03
C GLY A 56 -16.26 -11.39 10.36
N SER A 57 -15.64 -11.05 11.48
CA SER A 57 -15.37 -9.65 11.85
C SER A 57 -14.29 -9.01 10.98
N TYR A 58 -14.38 -7.69 10.79
CA TYR A 58 -13.43 -6.91 9.98
C TYR A 58 -12.39 -6.20 10.87
N LEU A 59 -11.14 -6.19 10.42
CA LEU A 59 -10.02 -5.48 11.04
C LEU A 59 -9.35 -4.57 9.99
N PRO A 60 -9.52 -3.23 10.10
CA PRO A 60 -8.78 -2.27 9.29
C PRO A 60 -7.34 -2.07 9.80
N GLU A 61 -6.62 -1.13 9.19
CA GLU A 61 -5.28 -0.65 9.57
C GLU A 61 -4.16 -1.70 9.38
N SER A 62 -3.20 -1.40 8.51
CA SER A 62 -2.21 -2.41 8.08
C SER A 62 -1.35 -2.95 9.22
N MET A 63 -0.98 -2.11 10.19
CA MET A 63 -0.14 -2.56 11.32
C MET A 63 -0.95 -3.37 12.34
N ASP A 64 -2.23 -3.06 12.54
CA ASP A 64 -3.10 -3.88 13.41
C ASP A 64 -3.30 -5.27 12.81
N ILE A 65 -3.48 -5.35 11.48
CA ILE A 65 -3.50 -6.63 10.75
C ILE A 65 -2.17 -7.37 10.90
N VAL A 66 -1.03 -6.69 10.75
CA VAL A 66 0.30 -7.31 10.92
C VAL A 66 0.45 -7.90 12.32
N HIS A 67 0.17 -7.12 13.37
CA HIS A 67 0.30 -7.59 14.75
C HIS A 67 -0.69 -8.71 15.07
N TYR A 68 -1.94 -8.61 14.61
CA TYR A 68 -2.95 -9.65 14.81
C TYR A 68 -2.48 -10.98 14.21
N VAL A 69 -2.07 -10.98 12.94
CA VAL A 69 -1.63 -12.20 12.25
C VAL A 69 -0.33 -12.74 12.83
N ASP A 70 0.61 -11.86 13.23
CA ASP A 70 1.86 -12.30 13.84
C ASP A 70 1.67 -13.01 15.18
N GLN A 71 0.62 -12.66 15.92
CA GLN A 71 0.30 -13.24 17.23
C GLN A 71 -0.59 -14.48 17.19
N LEU A 72 -1.18 -14.85 16.04
CA LEU A 72 -2.21 -15.91 15.95
C LEU A 72 -1.77 -17.28 16.50
N ASP A 73 -0.50 -17.63 16.32
CA ASP A 73 0.07 -18.92 16.75
C ASP A 73 0.84 -18.83 18.07
N GLY A 74 0.82 -17.66 18.73
CA GLY A 74 1.61 -17.38 19.94
C GLY A 74 3.12 -17.28 19.72
N ASN A 75 3.61 -17.35 18.48
CA ASN A 75 5.04 -17.35 18.12
C ASN A 75 5.35 -16.20 17.15
N PRO A 76 5.44 -14.95 17.64
CA PRO A 76 5.68 -13.79 16.78
C PRO A 76 7.04 -13.86 16.07
N LEU A 77 7.07 -13.53 14.79
CA LEU A 77 8.29 -13.43 13.97
C LEU A 77 8.92 -12.05 14.07
N LEU A 78 8.13 -10.99 14.27
CA LEU A 78 8.60 -9.61 14.24
C LEU A 78 9.16 -9.16 15.60
N THR A 79 10.25 -9.79 16.03
CA THR A 79 10.89 -9.55 17.35
C THR A 79 12.18 -8.72 17.29
N GLY A 80 12.67 -8.44 16.08
CA GLY A 80 13.89 -7.66 15.85
C GLY A 80 13.74 -6.19 16.26
N LYS A 81 14.86 -5.56 16.66
CA LYS A 81 14.90 -4.13 16.93
C LYS A 81 14.77 -3.32 15.64
N THR A 82 14.08 -2.19 15.72
CA THR A 82 14.05 -1.20 14.64
C THR A 82 15.36 -0.40 14.58
N ASN A 83 15.70 0.10 13.39
CA ASN A 83 16.83 1.00 13.19
C ASN A 83 16.32 2.43 12.90
N PRO A 84 16.60 3.44 13.75
CA PRO A 84 16.20 4.83 13.51
C PRO A 84 16.65 5.38 12.14
N ALA A 85 17.83 5.00 11.66
CA ALA A 85 18.33 5.43 10.35
C ALA A 85 17.44 4.94 9.19
N ILE A 86 16.84 3.77 9.32
CA ILE A 86 15.87 3.25 8.34
C ILE A 86 14.57 4.05 8.40
N ALA A 87 14.12 4.46 9.59
CA ALA A 87 12.93 5.30 9.72
C ALA A 87 13.13 6.69 9.09
N GLU A 88 14.29 7.30 9.31
CA GLU A 88 14.68 8.57 8.69
C GLU A 88 14.77 8.44 7.17
N TRP A 89 15.37 7.36 6.66
CA TRP A 89 15.44 7.08 5.23
C TRP A 89 14.05 6.92 4.60
N LEU A 90 13.17 6.15 5.24
CA LEU A 90 11.79 5.96 4.78
C LEU A 90 11.00 7.27 4.76
N GLN A 91 11.18 8.13 5.77
CA GLN A 91 10.55 9.45 5.82
C GLN A 91 11.05 10.34 4.67
N ARG A 92 12.36 10.36 4.43
CA ARG A 92 12.99 11.12 3.35
C ARG A 92 12.46 10.68 1.98
N VAL A 93 12.57 9.39 1.64
CA VAL A 93 12.11 8.87 0.34
C VAL A 93 10.60 8.96 0.19
N GLY A 94 9.85 8.77 1.29
CA GLY A 94 8.40 8.93 1.31
C GLY A 94 7.92 10.34 0.95
N SER A 95 8.74 11.37 1.17
CA SER A 95 8.36 12.77 0.89
C SER A 95 8.21 13.10 -0.58
N TYR A 96 8.87 12.37 -1.48
CA TYR A 96 8.84 12.64 -2.93
C TYR A 96 8.51 11.42 -3.80
N SER A 97 8.69 10.19 -3.32
CA SER A 97 8.52 8.98 -4.13
C SER A 97 7.12 8.83 -4.74
N LEU A 98 6.07 9.40 -4.12
CA LEU A 98 4.73 9.40 -4.71
C LEU A 98 4.65 10.16 -6.05
N ASN A 99 5.52 11.13 -6.28
CA ASN A 99 5.61 11.85 -7.55
C ASN A 99 6.11 10.91 -8.67
N LEU A 100 6.99 9.95 -8.35
CA LEU A 100 7.36 8.90 -9.29
C LEU A 100 6.25 7.86 -9.44
N LEU A 101 5.67 7.40 -8.33
CA LEU A 101 4.84 6.21 -8.28
C LEU A 101 3.41 6.46 -8.79
N LEU A 102 2.73 7.52 -8.35
CA LEU A 102 1.30 7.72 -8.64
C LEU A 102 0.98 7.87 -10.14
N PRO A 103 1.73 8.68 -10.94
CA PRO A 103 1.54 8.72 -12.39
C PRO A 103 1.72 7.35 -13.06
N ARG A 104 2.66 6.55 -12.57
CA ARG A 104 2.94 5.20 -13.10
C ARG A 104 1.85 4.21 -12.72
N PHE A 105 1.36 4.26 -11.47
CA PHE A 105 0.22 3.44 -11.03
C PHE A 105 -1.02 3.72 -11.87
N ALA A 106 -1.31 4.99 -12.15
CA ALA A 106 -2.43 5.40 -12.98
C ALA A 106 -2.36 4.86 -14.43
N ASN A 107 -1.19 4.41 -14.90
CA ASN A 107 -0.96 3.83 -16.22
C ASN A 107 -0.62 2.33 -16.18
N ALA A 108 -0.56 1.72 -15.00
CA ALA A 108 -0.25 0.30 -14.83
C ALA A 108 -1.50 -0.59 -14.92
N ASP A 109 -1.26 -1.88 -15.17
CA ASP A 109 -2.30 -2.91 -15.26
C ASP A 109 -2.59 -3.55 -13.91
N PHE A 110 -3.14 -2.76 -12.98
CA PHE A 110 -3.61 -3.25 -11.68
C PHE A 110 -5.11 -3.56 -11.73
N GLU A 111 -5.53 -4.65 -11.07
CA GLU A 111 -6.93 -5.09 -11.03
C GLU A 111 -7.88 -4.03 -10.46
N GLU A 112 -7.43 -3.22 -9.49
CA GLU A 112 -8.21 -2.10 -8.96
C GLU A 112 -8.49 -1.00 -9.99
N PHE A 113 -7.81 -1.02 -11.15
CA PHE A 113 -7.99 -0.12 -12.28
C PHE A 113 -8.52 -0.83 -13.54
N ALA A 114 -9.14 -2.01 -13.37
CA ALA A 114 -9.68 -2.80 -14.48
C ALA A 114 -10.80 -2.09 -15.26
N THR A 115 -11.45 -1.07 -14.67
CA THR A 115 -12.42 -0.22 -15.36
C THR A 115 -11.85 1.17 -15.61
N ALA A 116 -12.27 1.80 -16.71
CA ALA A 116 -11.91 3.18 -17.01
C ALA A 116 -12.36 4.15 -15.89
N ALA A 117 -13.52 3.89 -15.29
CA ALA A 117 -14.05 4.68 -14.18
C ALA A 117 -13.16 4.60 -12.93
N ALA A 118 -12.72 3.39 -12.55
CA ALA A 118 -11.84 3.21 -11.40
C ALA A 118 -10.48 3.89 -11.60
N ARG A 119 -9.92 3.80 -12.81
CA ARG A 119 -8.68 4.50 -13.18
C ARG A 119 -8.86 6.01 -13.15
N GLN A 120 -9.95 6.53 -13.72
CA GLN A 120 -10.24 7.97 -13.74
C GLN A 120 -10.43 8.51 -12.33
N TYR A 121 -11.18 7.82 -11.48
CA TYR A 121 -11.35 8.17 -10.06
C TYR A 121 -10.01 8.29 -9.34
N PHE A 122 -9.11 7.32 -9.54
CA PHE A 122 -7.76 7.37 -8.97
C PHE A 122 -6.98 8.58 -9.50
N THR A 123 -6.93 8.76 -10.81
CA THR A 123 -6.21 9.86 -11.47
C THR A 123 -6.67 11.21 -10.96
N ASP A 124 -7.98 11.49 -10.98
CA ASP A 124 -8.52 12.78 -10.54
C ASP A 124 -8.21 13.07 -9.08
N LYS A 125 -8.43 12.07 -8.21
CA LYS A 125 -8.20 12.20 -6.77
C LYS A 125 -6.73 12.42 -6.44
N LYS A 126 -5.81 11.78 -7.17
CA LYS A 126 -4.37 11.88 -6.91
C LYS A 126 -3.77 13.13 -7.53
N GLN A 127 -4.19 13.55 -8.73
CA GLN A 127 -3.76 14.82 -9.30
C GLN A 127 -4.22 16.01 -8.46
N ALA A 128 -5.41 15.94 -7.86
CA ALA A 128 -5.85 16.96 -6.89
C ALA A 128 -4.96 17.03 -5.63
N SER A 129 -4.25 15.96 -5.30
CA SER A 129 -3.38 15.88 -4.12
C SER A 129 -1.92 16.22 -4.39
N ILE A 130 -1.37 15.84 -5.56
CA ILE A 130 0.06 15.99 -5.86
C ILE A 130 0.35 16.89 -7.06
N GLY A 131 -0.68 17.39 -7.76
CA GLY A 131 -0.52 18.14 -9.01
C GLY A 131 -0.58 17.24 -10.26
N ASP A 132 -0.41 17.85 -11.43
CA ASP A 132 -0.53 17.19 -12.74
C ASP A 132 0.49 16.06 -12.89
N PHE A 133 0.01 14.88 -13.25
CA PHE A 133 0.86 13.72 -13.50
C PHE A 133 1.82 13.93 -14.68
N SER A 134 1.44 14.73 -15.68
CA SER A 134 2.30 15.01 -16.83
C SER A 134 3.58 15.74 -16.43
N THR A 135 3.49 16.68 -15.48
CA THR A 135 4.64 17.38 -14.89
C THR A 135 5.56 16.41 -14.17
N HIS A 136 5.02 15.57 -13.29
CA HIS A 136 5.82 14.57 -12.56
C HIS A 136 6.49 13.55 -13.48
N LEU A 137 5.85 13.20 -14.59
CA LEU A 137 6.45 12.34 -15.60
C LEU A 137 7.60 13.05 -16.34
N ALA A 138 7.45 14.34 -16.67
CA ALA A 138 8.52 15.14 -17.26
C ALA A 138 9.74 15.29 -16.32
N ASP A 139 9.51 15.42 -15.01
CA ASP A 139 10.55 15.54 -13.98
C ASP A 139 11.18 14.18 -13.59
N SER A 140 10.86 13.10 -14.31
CA SER A 140 11.30 11.75 -13.94
C SER A 140 12.81 11.60 -13.82
N ALA A 141 13.60 12.25 -14.69
CA ALA A 141 15.05 12.11 -14.67
C ALA A 141 15.66 12.57 -13.34
N ASP A 142 15.21 13.73 -12.84
CA ASP A 142 15.70 14.31 -11.60
C ASP A 142 15.22 13.51 -10.38
N LEU A 143 13.95 13.11 -10.38
CA LEU A 143 13.37 12.27 -9.32
C LEU A 143 14.04 10.88 -9.24
N ILE A 144 14.38 10.28 -10.39
CA ILE A 144 15.11 9.00 -10.45
C ILE A 144 16.53 9.18 -9.91
N ALA A 145 17.27 10.21 -10.35
CA ALA A 145 18.62 10.46 -9.86
C ALA A 145 18.64 10.70 -8.34
N GLN A 146 17.64 11.40 -7.81
CA GLN A 146 17.46 11.57 -6.37
C GLN A 146 17.22 10.24 -5.65
N LEU A 147 16.33 9.39 -6.17
CA LEU A 147 16.06 8.07 -5.60
C LEU A 147 17.28 7.16 -5.65
N GLU A 148 18.04 7.15 -6.74
CA GLU A 148 19.27 6.37 -6.88
C GLU A 148 20.32 6.79 -5.83
N ALA A 149 20.50 8.09 -5.59
CA ALA A 149 21.39 8.58 -4.55
C ALA A 149 20.93 8.14 -3.15
N ASP A 150 19.62 8.21 -2.87
CA ASP A 150 19.07 7.74 -1.59
C ASP A 150 19.20 6.21 -1.46
N LEU A 151 19.09 5.43 -2.54
CA LEU A 151 19.32 3.98 -2.51
C LEU A 151 20.77 3.63 -2.20
N GLN A 152 21.76 4.42 -2.63
CA GLN A 152 23.16 4.22 -2.23
C GLN A 152 23.32 4.35 -0.71
N VAL A 153 22.64 5.31 -0.08
CA VAL A 153 22.63 5.48 1.38
C VAL A 153 21.97 4.28 2.07
N LEU A 154 20.93 3.68 1.48
CA LEU A 154 20.29 2.49 2.04
C LEU A 154 21.20 1.25 1.99
N SER A 155 22.06 1.16 0.98
CA SER A 155 22.94 0.00 0.75
C SER A 155 24.21 -0.03 1.60
N GLY A 156 24.63 1.13 2.13
CA GLY A 156 25.82 1.29 2.97
C GLY A 156 25.51 1.21 4.45
#